data_AF-A0A6J1RXQ6-F1
#
_entry.id   AF-A0A6J1RXQ6-F1
#
_cell.length_a   1.000
_cell.length_b   1.000
_cell.length_c   1.000
_cell.angle_alpha   90.00
_cell.angle_beta   90.00
_cell.angle_gamma   90.00
#
_symmetry.space_group_name_H-M   'P 1'
#
loop_
_entity.id
_entity.type
_entity.pdbx_description
1 polymer ?
#
loop_
_entity_poly.entity_id
_entity_poly.type
_entity_poly.pdbx_seq_one_letter_code
_entity_poly.pdbx_strand_id
1 'polypeptide(L)'
;MDMMFEAYLTNEAVQLEPDDIPNTKEPVWILGKKYSAIDDLELIRQDIRSRLWFTYRRGFVPIGDSGLTSDKGWGCMLRCGQMVLAQALLNLHLGREWLWSAESKCQAYLQILRLFEDRRGAVYSIHQVAQMGATEGKEVGQWFGPNTIAQVLKKLAFYDEWSSVAFHVALDNTIVISEIKQLCRGTEPGNRWKPLVLVIPLRLGLSEINPIYLKGLKTCFSFRQSLGVIGGKPNHALYFIGCVGDEVIYLDPHTTQQTCFVEGKDNESERQADLTYHCPNASRLHILNMDPSLAVCFFCSTEHELDSLCQLFRERIVEQEKQPLFEVCEEKPDRWSPVSKQDDLLGAWAQEASENMDSMLEDSDEDFELLG
;
A
#
# COMPACT_ATOMS: atom_id res chain seq x y z
N MET A 1 -9.59 -49.76 36.78
CA MET A 1 -8.47 -48.90 37.25
C MET A 1 -7.66 -48.43 36.03
N ASP A 2 -8.31 -48.03 34.95
CA ASP A 2 -9.01 -46.74 34.73
C ASP A 2 -8.11 -45.49 34.71
N MET A 3 -6.80 -45.61 35.01
CA MET A 3 -5.88 -44.46 34.91
C MET A 3 -4.98 -44.46 33.67
N MET A 4 -4.90 -45.57 32.92
CA MET A 4 -4.13 -45.61 31.66
C MET A 4 -4.99 -45.34 30.42
N PHE A 5 -6.32 -45.53 30.49
CA PHE A 5 -7.20 -45.28 29.35
C PHE A 5 -7.67 -43.82 29.28
N GLU A 6 -7.82 -43.14 30.44
CA GLU A 6 -8.08 -41.70 30.49
C GLU A 6 -6.89 -40.87 30.02
N ALA A 7 -5.65 -41.34 30.20
CA ALA A 7 -4.44 -40.62 29.78
C ALA A 7 -4.27 -40.55 28.25
N TYR A 8 -4.91 -41.44 27.48
CA TYR A 8 -4.93 -41.38 26.01
C TYR A 8 -6.05 -40.47 25.46
N LEU A 9 -7.07 -40.16 26.27
CA LEU A 9 -8.19 -39.30 25.87
C LEU A 9 -8.01 -37.83 26.32
N THR A 10 -7.03 -37.55 27.20
CA THR A 10 -6.72 -36.18 27.66
C THR A 10 -5.63 -35.48 26.86
N ASN A 11 -5.09 -36.11 25.81
CA ASN A 11 -4.01 -35.54 24.98
C ASN A 11 -4.45 -35.15 23.56
N GLU A 12 -5.74 -35.29 23.24
CA GLU A 12 -6.36 -34.45 22.21
C GLU A 12 -6.68 -33.11 22.86
N ALA A 13 -5.65 -32.29 23.05
CA ALA A 13 -5.88 -30.85 22.99
C ALA A 13 -6.56 -30.65 21.63
N VAL A 14 -7.86 -30.43 21.64
CA VAL A 14 -8.61 -29.98 20.47
C VAL A 14 -7.85 -28.75 19.98
N GLN A 15 -6.98 -28.94 18.99
CA GLN A 15 -6.39 -27.85 18.23
C GLN A 15 -7.59 -27.24 17.55
N LEU A 16 -8.22 -26.26 18.20
CA LEU A 16 -9.25 -25.46 17.59
C LEU A 16 -8.61 -24.89 16.33
N GLU A 17 -9.12 -25.33 15.18
CA GLU A 17 -8.77 -24.76 13.89
C GLU A 17 -8.87 -23.23 14.02
N PRO A 18 -7.82 -22.50 13.62
CA PRO A 18 -7.87 -21.04 13.61
C PRO A 18 -9.12 -20.57 12.87
N ASP A 19 -9.85 -19.59 13.42
CA ASP A 19 -10.99 -18.96 12.74
C ASP A 19 -10.48 -17.93 11.70
N ASP A 20 -9.54 -18.35 10.86
CA ASP A 20 -8.85 -17.51 9.89
C ASP A 20 -9.60 -17.44 8.55
N ILE A 21 -10.14 -18.56 8.08
CA ILE A 21 -10.95 -18.67 6.84
C ILE A 21 -12.32 -19.28 7.17
N PRO A 22 -13.45 -18.65 6.76
CA PRO A 22 -14.77 -19.15 7.08
C PRO A 22 -15.09 -20.41 6.26
N ASN A 23 -15.76 -21.37 6.89
CA ASN A 23 -16.30 -22.53 6.19
C ASN A 23 -17.56 -22.12 5.40
N THR A 24 -17.38 -21.75 4.13
CA THR A 24 -18.45 -21.27 3.23
C THR A 24 -18.26 -21.81 1.81
N LYS A 25 -19.35 -21.79 1.02
CA LYS A 25 -19.30 -22.08 -0.43
C LYS A 25 -18.92 -20.86 -1.27
N GLU A 26 -18.86 -19.69 -0.65
CA GLU A 26 -18.42 -18.47 -1.33
C GLU A 26 -16.94 -18.55 -1.67
N PRO A 27 -16.54 -18.03 -2.85
CA PRO A 27 -15.13 -18.08 -3.25
C PRO A 27 -14.28 -17.16 -2.38
N VAL A 28 -13.11 -17.67 -2.00
CA VAL A 28 -12.07 -16.88 -1.34
C VAL A 28 -11.19 -16.30 -2.43
N TRP A 29 -11.06 -14.98 -2.47
CA TRP A 29 -10.15 -14.29 -3.36
C TRP A 29 -8.94 -13.80 -2.59
N ILE A 30 -7.73 -14.17 -3.00
CA ILE A 30 -6.47 -13.63 -2.47
C ILE A 30 -5.66 -13.08 -3.65
N LEU A 31 -5.49 -11.76 -3.72
CA LEU A 31 -4.65 -11.08 -4.72
C LEU A 31 -4.80 -11.64 -6.14
N GLY A 32 -6.02 -11.68 -6.66
CA GLY A 32 -6.34 -12.15 -8.02
C GLY A 32 -6.50 -13.66 -8.19
N LYS A 33 -6.21 -14.48 -7.17
CA LYS A 33 -6.43 -15.93 -7.19
C LYS A 33 -7.71 -16.31 -6.47
N LYS A 34 -8.48 -17.21 -7.08
CA LYS A 34 -9.74 -17.74 -6.57
C LYS A 34 -9.51 -19.12 -5.95
N TYR A 35 -10.08 -19.34 -4.78
CA TYR A 35 -9.99 -20.59 -4.03
C TYR A 35 -11.38 -21.02 -3.51
N SER A 36 -11.54 -22.32 -3.26
CA SER A 36 -12.63 -22.90 -2.48
C SER A 36 -12.26 -22.90 -1.00
N ALA A 37 -13.06 -22.28 -0.13
CA ALA A 37 -12.78 -22.29 1.31
C ALA A 37 -12.82 -23.70 1.91
N ILE A 38 -13.54 -24.63 1.26
CA ILE A 38 -13.72 -26.02 1.72
C ILE A 38 -12.59 -26.90 1.20
N ASP A 39 -12.25 -26.77 -0.09
CA ASP A 39 -11.34 -27.71 -0.76
C ASP A 39 -9.88 -27.24 -0.72
N ASP A 40 -9.63 -25.94 -0.63
CA ASP A 40 -8.31 -25.33 -0.80
C ASP A 40 -7.77 -24.67 0.48
N LEU A 41 -8.28 -25.02 1.67
CA LEU A 41 -7.96 -24.34 2.95
C LEU A 41 -6.44 -24.18 3.18
N GLU A 42 -5.68 -25.27 3.02
CA GLU A 42 -4.23 -25.25 3.21
C GLU A 42 -3.51 -24.46 2.12
N LEU A 43 -4.02 -24.44 0.88
CA LEU A 43 -3.47 -23.62 -0.20
C LEU A 43 -3.71 -22.13 0.05
N ILE A 44 -4.87 -21.77 0.60
CA ILE A 44 -5.19 -20.39 1.02
C ILE A 44 -4.21 -19.96 2.12
N ARG A 45 -4.06 -20.76 3.18
CA ARG A 45 -3.14 -20.49 4.29
C ARG A 45 -1.70 -20.37 3.81
N GLN A 46 -1.26 -21.24 2.91
CA GLN A 46 0.09 -21.19 2.34
C GLN A 46 0.30 -19.93 1.49
N ASP A 47 -0.68 -19.53 0.67
CA ASP A 47 -0.58 -18.31 -0.16
C ASP A 47 -0.49 -17.05 0.72
N ILE A 48 -1.36 -16.95 1.73
CA ILE A 48 -1.35 -15.87 2.73
C ILE A 48 -0.02 -15.82 3.48
N ARG A 49 0.45 -16.95 4.00
CA ARG A 49 1.72 -17.03 4.74
C ARG A 49 2.90 -16.68 3.86
N SER A 50 2.81 -16.91 2.55
CA SER A 50 3.87 -16.58 1.60
C SER A 50 4.00 -15.09 1.31
N ARG A 51 3.04 -14.27 1.72
CA ARG A 51 3.13 -12.81 1.55
C ARG A 51 4.11 -12.25 2.59
N LEU A 52 4.94 -11.30 2.17
CA LEU A 52 5.83 -10.60 3.10
C LEU A 52 5.00 -9.72 4.05
N TRP A 53 5.17 -9.96 5.34
CA TRP A 53 4.46 -9.31 6.43
C TRP A 53 5.41 -8.39 7.20
N PHE A 54 5.20 -7.08 7.06
CA PHE A 54 5.95 -6.09 7.81
C PHE A 54 5.11 -5.56 8.96
N THR A 55 5.67 -5.63 10.16
CA THR A 55 5.04 -5.15 11.38
C THR A 55 5.86 -4.02 11.99
N TYR A 56 5.36 -3.43 13.07
CA TYR A 56 6.18 -2.58 13.92
C TYR A 56 7.46 -3.30 14.34
N ARG A 57 8.56 -2.55 14.34
CA ARG A 57 9.88 -3.00 14.77
C ARG A 57 10.43 -2.08 15.84
N ARG A 58 11.34 -2.61 16.66
CA ARG A 58 12.03 -1.85 17.71
C ARG A 58 13.51 -2.23 17.77
N GLY A 59 14.32 -1.29 18.27
CA GLY A 59 15.76 -1.47 18.42
C GLY A 59 16.54 -1.31 17.12
N PHE A 60 15.92 -0.79 16.06
CA PHE A 60 16.65 -0.36 14.87
C PHE A 60 17.43 0.92 15.16
N VAL A 61 18.45 1.21 14.32
CA VAL A 61 19.26 2.42 14.46
C VAL A 61 18.40 3.70 14.37
N PRO A 62 18.69 4.77 15.12
CA PRO A 62 17.86 5.98 15.11
C PRO A 62 17.59 6.54 13.69
N ILE A 63 16.37 7.01 13.45
CA ILE A 63 15.96 7.61 12.15
C ILE A 63 16.28 9.10 12.14
N GLY A 64 17.28 9.49 11.33
CA GLY A 64 17.72 10.89 11.21
C GLY A 64 17.96 11.52 12.58
N ASP A 65 17.53 12.77 12.74
CA ASP A 65 17.67 13.53 13.98
C ASP A 65 16.51 13.33 14.97
N SER A 66 15.48 12.56 14.58
CA SER A 66 14.32 12.30 15.46
C SER A 66 14.66 11.44 16.68
N GLY A 67 15.75 10.67 16.61
CA GLY A 67 16.14 9.72 17.66
C GLY A 67 15.26 8.47 17.78
N LEU A 68 14.18 8.34 16.97
CA LEU A 68 13.26 7.20 17.07
C LEU A 68 13.93 5.88 16.67
N THR A 69 13.80 4.88 17.53
CA THR A 69 14.33 3.50 17.35
C THR A 69 13.21 2.44 17.30
N SER A 70 11.97 2.89 17.23
CA SER A 70 10.79 2.04 16.99
C SER A 70 9.73 2.82 16.22
N ASP A 71 9.01 2.12 15.35
CA ASP A 71 7.89 2.68 14.59
C ASP A 71 6.52 2.37 15.19
N LYS A 72 6.49 1.74 16.38
CA LYS A 72 5.26 1.45 17.11
C LYS A 72 4.45 2.72 17.35
N GLY A 73 3.20 2.69 16.93
CA GLY A 73 2.22 3.75 17.18
C GLY A 73 2.17 4.84 16.10
N TRP A 74 3.01 4.79 15.07
CA TRP A 74 2.98 5.75 13.96
C TRP A 74 3.29 5.15 12.59
N GLY A 75 4.04 4.05 12.52
CA GLY A 75 4.52 3.45 11.28
C GLY A 75 3.54 2.56 10.53
N CYS A 76 2.30 2.34 10.99
CA CYS A 76 1.46 1.27 10.44
C CYS A 76 1.16 1.43 8.94
N MET A 77 0.86 2.65 8.49
CA MET A 77 0.63 2.88 7.06
C MET A 77 1.91 2.71 6.24
N LEU A 78 3.08 3.04 6.80
CA LEU A 78 4.38 2.82 6.15
C LEU A 78 4.60 1.32 5.96
N ARG A 79 4.31 0.50 6.97
CA ARG A 79 4.37 -0.97 6.89
C ARG A 79 3.38 -1.54 5.87
N CYS A 80 2.16 -1.02 5.79
CA CYS A 80 1.20 -1.38 4.74
C CYS A 80 1.73 -1.08 3.34
N GLY A 81 2.33 0.10 3.13
CA GLY A 81 2.99 0.45 1.88
C GLY A 81 4.15 -0.49 1.53
N GLN A 82 5.00 -0.82 2.51
CA GLN A 82 6.07 -1.81 2.34
C GLN A 82 5.50 -3.16 1.88
N MET A 83 4.40 -3.64 2.47
CA MET A 83 3.79 -4.92 2.09
C MET A 83 3.26 -4.93 0.65
N VAL A 84 2.61 -3.83 0.21
CA VAL A 84 2.15 -3.69 -1.19
C VAL A 84 3.31 -3.73 -2.16
N LEU A 85 4.35 -2.93 -1.91
CA LEU A 85 5.50 -2.88 -2.82
C LEU A 85 6.28 -4.19 -2.81
N ALA A 86 6.49 -4.80 -1.66
CA ALA A 86 7.12 -6.11 -1.57
C ALA A 86 6.32 -7.17 -2.33
N GLN A 87 4.98 -7.14 -2.28
CA GLN A 87 4.15 -8.02 -3.09
C GLN A 87 4.35 -7.81 -4.59
N ALA A 88 4.48 -6.56 -5.04
CA ALA A 88 4.81 -6.25 -6.43
C ALA A 88 6.19 -6.82 -6.83
N LEU A 89 7.19 -6.70 -5.96
CA LEU A 89 8.53 -7.23 -6.21
C LEU A 89 8.56 -8.77 -6.19
N LEU A 90 7.78 -9.42 -5.34
CA LEU A 90 7.56 -10.87 -5.38
C LEU A 90 6.96 -11.27 -6.74
N ASN A 91 5.90 -10.57 -7.18
CA ASN A 91 5.28 -10.83 -8.48
C ASN A 91 6.26 -10.63 -9.65
N LEU A 92 7.11 -9.60 -9.59
CA LEU A 92 8.10 -9.30 -10.61
C LEU A 92 9.20 -10.36 -10.71
N HIS A 93 9.84 -10.67 -9.59
CA HIS A 93 11.09 -11.45 -9.56
C HIS A 93 10.86 -12.96 -9.36
N LEU A 94 9.73 -13.35 -8.77
CA LEU A 94 9.41 -14.75 -8.45
C LEU A 94 8.09 -15.23 -9.09
N GLY A 95 7.22 -14.31 -9.49
CA GLY A 95 5.89 -14.60 -10.03
C GLY A 95 4.83 -14.78 -8.94
N ARG A 96 3.56 -14.50 -9.29
CA ARG A 96 2.40 -14.58 -8.37
C ARG A 96 2.20 -15.99 -7.78
N GLU A 97 2.62 -17.03 -8.51
CA GLU A 97 2.49 -18.44 -8.11
C GLU A 97 3.57 -18.90 -7.12
N TRP A 98 4.58 -18.07 -6.84
CA TRP A 98 5.60 -18.42 -5.87
C TRP A 98 5.02 -18.53 -4.46
N LEU A 99 5.44 -19.59 -3.75
CA LEU A 99 5.09 -19.88 -2.37
C LEU A 99 6.37 -19.95 -1.54
N TRP A 100 6.31 -19.38 -0.35
CA TRP A 100 7.42 -19.38 0.61
C TRP A 100 7.48 -20.72 1.36
N SER A 101 8.69 -21.12 1.72
CA SER A 101 8.97 -22.16 2.71
C SER A 101 10.10 -21.69 3.61
N ALA A 102 10.08 -22.11 4.88
CA ALA A 102 11.08 -21.72 5.88
C ALA A 102 12.51 -22.10 5.44
N GLU A 103 12.63 -23.20 4.72
CA GLU A 103 13.86 -23.78 4.20
C GLU A 103 14.37 -23.08 2.93
N SER A 104 13.53 -22.28 2.26
CA SER A 104 13.87 -21.62 0.99
C SER A 104 15.02 -20.63 1.17
N LYS A 105 16.11 -20.86 0.44
CA LYS A 105 17.27 -19.95 0.30
C LYS A 105 17.30 -19.24 -1.06
N CYS A 106 16.14 -19.04 -1.68
CA CYS A 106 16.03 -18.37 -2.97
C CYS A 106 16.69 -16.98 -2.92
N GLN A 107 17.69 -16.73 -3.77
CA GLN A 107 18.47 -15.49 -3.71
C GLN A 107 17.65 -14.26 -4.08
N ALA A 108 16.77 -14.37 -5.08
CA ALA A 108 15.87 -13.27 -5.44
C ALA A 108 14.92 -12.91 -4.29
N TYR A 109 14.36 -13.91 -3.58
CA TYR A 109 13.56 -13.68 -2.36
C TYR A 109 14.35 -12.93 -1.28
N LEU A 110 15.55 -13.41 -0.94
CA LEU A 110 16.40 -12.79 0.08
C LEU A 110 16.80 -11.36 -0.32
N GLN A 111 17.04 -11.12 -1.61
CA GLN A 111 17.33 -9.78 -2.13
C GLN A 111 16.12 -8.85 -2.00
N ILE A 112 14.90 -9.31 -2.29
CA ILE A 112 13.67 -8.53 -2.06
C ILE A 112 13.58 -8.17 -0.59
N LEU A 113 13.68 -9.14 0.32
CA LEU A 113 13.55 -8.91 1.76
C LEU A 113 14.54 -7.86 2.27
N ARG A 114 15.80 -7.93 1.82
CA ARG A 114 16.86 -6.95 2.16
C ARG A 114 16.53 -5.51 1.77
N LEU A 115 15.68 -5.28 0.78
CA LEU A 115 15.24 -3.93 0.42
C LEU A 115 14.33 -3.29 1.48
N PHE A 116 13.70 -4.09 2.35
CA PHE A 116 12.72 -3.63 3.33
C PHE A 116 13.17 -3.74 4.79
N GLU A 117 14.28 -4.44 5.06
CA GLU A 117 14.87 -4.52 6.40
C GLU A 117 15.09 -3.13 7.01
N ASP A 118 14.97 -2.99 8.33
CA ASP A 118 15.09 -1.70 9.04
C ASP A 118 16.55 -1.22 9.16
N ARG A 119 17.24 -1.13 8.02
CA ARG A 119 18.60 -0.66 7.83
C ARG A 119 18.54 0.65 7.03
N ARG A 120 19.36 1.63 7.41
CA ARG A 120 19.48 2.89 6.65
C ARG A 120 19.82 2.68 5.17
N GLY A 121 20.59 1.64 4.85
CA GLY A 121 21.01 1.33 3.47
C GLY A 121 19.96 0.59 2.63
N ALA A 122 18.85 0.13 3.21
CA ALA A 122 17.80 -0.57 2.48
C ALA A 122 16.80 0.45 1.90
N VAL A 123 16.57 0.38 0.58
CA VAL A 123 15.86 1.40 -0.22
C VAL A 123 14.45 1.68 0.30
N TYR A 124 13.75 0.64 0.73
CA TYR A 124 12.37 0.72 1.21
C TYR A 124 12.27 0.48 2.73
N SER A 125 13.37 0.63 3.46
CA SER A 125 13.37 0.55 4.93
C SER A 125 12.47 1.60 5.56
N ILE A 126 12.08 1.36 6.82
CA ILE A 126 11.31 2.35 7.60
C ILE A 126 12.06 3.70 7.70
N HIS A 127 13.39 3.68 7.70
CA HIS A 127 14.24 4.88 7.69
C HIS A 127 14.02 5.70 6.42
N GLN A 128 14.17 5.07 5.25
CA GLN A 128 14.05 5.75 3.97
C GLN A 128 12.62 6.22 3.71
N VAL A 129 11.62 5.41 4.07
CA VAL A 129 10.20 5.78 3.94
C VAL A 129 9.87 6.99 4.82
N ALA A 130 10.29 6.99 6.09
CA ALA A 130 10.02 8.11 6.99
C ALA A 130 10.75 9.39 6.58
N GLN A 131 12.03 9.28 6.18
CA GLN A 131 12.83 10.43 5.73
C GLN A 131 12.32 11.00 4.40
N MET A 132 11.91 10.16 3.46
CA MET A 132 11.29 10.61 2.22
C MET A 132 9.94 11.30 2.48
N GLY A 133 9.15 10.80 3.44
CA GLY A 133 7.92 11.47 3.87
C GLY A 133 8.15 12.86 4.48
N ALA A 134 9.29 13.09 5.13
CA ALA A 134 9.64 14.44 5.60
C ALA A 134 9.78 15.44 4.44
N THR A 135 10.23 14.98 3.26
CA THR A 135 10.26 15.81 2.03
C THR A 135 8.86 16.11 1.48
N GLU A 136 7.84 15.36 1.91
CA GLU A 136 6.42 15.54 1.58
C GLU A 136 5.66 16.29 2.70
N GLY A 137 6.37 16.93 3.63
CA GLY A 137 5.77 17.67 4.75
C GLY A 137 5.24 16.78 5.87
N LYS A 138 5.70 15.52 5.98
CA LYS A 138 5.38 14.61 7.09
C LYS A 138 6.61 14.30 7.92
N GLU A 139 6.72 14.94 9.08
CA GLU A 139 7.83 14.70 10.00
C GLU A 139 7.92 13.22 10.41
N VAL A 140 9.14 12.77 10.70
CA VAL A 140 9.39 11.42 11.20
C VAL A 140 8.63 11.22 12.51
N GLY A 141 7.82 10.16 12.59
CA GLY A 141 6.93 9.94 13.73
C GLY A 141 5.45 10.29 13.45
N GLN A 142 5.15 10.95 12.33
CA GLN A 142 3.77 11.23 11.94
C GLN A 142 3.14 10.09 11.14
N TRP A 143 1.83 9.91 11.31
CA TRP A 143 1.06 8.94 10.54
C TRP A 143 0.81 9.42 9.10
N PHE A 144 0.86 8.50 8.15
CA PHE A 144 0.60 8.75 6.72
C PHE A 144 -0.78 8.23 6.32
N GLY A 145 -1.45 8.93 5.40
CA GLY A 145 -2.58 8.38 4.67
C GLY A 145 -2.14 7.54 3.46
N PRO A 146 -3.07 6.79 2.83
CA PRO A 146 -2.77 5.95 1.67
C PRO A 146 -2.11 6.70 0.50
N ASN A 147 -2.57 7.92 0.20
CA ASN A 147 -1.95 8.75 -0.85
C ASN A 147 -0.50 9.12 -0.50
N THR A 148 -0.25 9.59 0.72
CA THR A 148 1.09 10.01 1.15
C THR A 148 2.11 8.88 1.04
N ILE A 149 1.78 7.68 1.53
CA ILE A 149 2.70 6.53 1.42
C ILE A 149 2.92 6.14 -0.06
N ALA A 150 1.91 6.23 -0.92
CA ALA A 150 2.05 5.95 -2.33
C ALA A 150 2.99 6.95 -3.04
N GLN A 151 2.91 8.25 -2.74
CA GLN A 151 3.83 9.26 -3.27
C GLN A 151 5.27 9.04 -2.78
N VAL A 152 5.44 8.68 -1.51
CA VAL A 152 6.75 8.36 -0.94
C VAL A 152 7.37 7.14 -1.63
N LEU A 153 6.61 6.06 -1.81
CA LEU A 153 7.10 4.86 -2.50
C LEU A 153 7.39 5.13 -3.98
N LYS A 154 6.60 5.98 -4.63
CA LYS A 154 6.88 6.45 -6.01
C LYS A 154 8.25 7.11 -6.13
N LYS A 155 8.64 7.95 -5.16
CA LYS A 155 9.98 8.57 -5.15
C LYS A 155 11.08 7.56 -4.84
N LEU A 156 10.85 6.66 -3.87
CA LEU A 156 11.86 5.65 -3.50
C LEU A 156 12.10 4.63 -4.60
N ALA A 157 11.07 4.27 -5.37
CA ALA A 157 11.15 3.35 -6.50
C ALA A 157 12.16 3.79 -7.57
N PHE A 158 12.42 5.10 -7.69
CA PHE A 158 13.44 5.63 -8.59
C PHE A 158 14.86 5.13 -8.25
N TYR A 159 15.16 4.86 -6.98
CA TYR A 159 16.48 4.44 -6.51
C TYR A 159 16.68 2.91 -6.52
N ASP A 160 15.65 2.14 -6.85
CA ASP A 160 15.74 0.68 -7.02
C ASP A 160 16.04 0.32 -8.47
N GLU A 161 17.32 0.40 -8.83
CA GLU A 161 17.80 0.07 -10.18
C GLU A 161 17.60 -1.40 -10.55
N TRP A 162 17.58 -2.30 -9.56
CA TRP A 162 17.45 -3.74 -9.79
C TRP A 162 16.04 -4.09 -10.28
N SER A 163 15.01 -3.58 -9.61
CA SER A 163 13.62 -3.83 -10.00
C SER A 163 13.16 -2.90 -11.12
N SER A 164 13.68 -1.67 -11.16
CA SER A 164 13.37 -0.64 -12.17
C SER A 164 11.87 -0.50 -12.46
N VAL A 165 11.06 -0.49 -11.39
CA VAL A 165 9.60 -0.41 -11.50
C VAL A 165 9.16 1.02 -11.82
N ALA A 166 8.20 1.15 -12.74
CA ALA A 166 7.45 2.38 -12.92
C ALA A 166 6.35 2.44 -11.84
N PHE A 167 6.31 3.51 -11.05
CA PHE A 167 5.31 3.68 -10.00
C PHE A 167 4.39 4.84 -10.35
N HIS A 168 3.11 4.55 -10.57
CA HIS A 168 2.10 5.55 -10.92
C HIS A 168 1.04 5.65 -9.81
N VAL A 169 0.71 6.88 -9.42
CA VAL A 169 -0.39 7.19 -8.50
C VAL A 169 -1.44 7.96 -9.30
N ALA A 170 -2.57 7.31 -9.57
CA ALA A 170 -3.69 7.92 -10.29
C ALA A 170 -4.49 8.80 -9.31
N LEU A 171 -4.50 10.10 -9.56
CA LEU A 171 -5.23 11.08 -8.75
C LEU A 171 -6.61 11.36 -9.36
N ASP A 172 -7.45 12.07 -8.60
CA ASP A 172 -8.78 12.51 -9.06
C ASP A 172 -9.70 11.37 -9.53
N ASN A 173 -9.51 10.18 -8.95
CA ASN A 173 -10.22 8.95 -9.31
C ASN A 173 -10.20 8.66 -10.82
N THR A 174 -9.15 9.06 -11.55
CA THR A 174 -9.08 8.91 -13.00
C THR A 174 -7.76 8.31 -13.44
N ILE A 175 -7.85 7.27 -14.27
CA ILE A 175 -6.69 6.60 -14.86
C ILE A 175 -6.50 7.13 -16.28
N VAL A 176 -5.37 7.76 -16.55
CA VAL A 176 -5.00 8.23 -17.90
C VAL A 176 -3.98 7.27 -18.52
N ILE A 177 -4.43 6.45 -19.48
CA ILE A 177 -3.63 5.34 -20.03
C ILE A 177 -2.38 5.85 -20.75
N SER A 178 -2.48 6.91 -21.54
CA SER A 178 -1.35 7.50 -22.26
C SER A 178 -0.21 7.95 -21.32
N GLU A 179 -0.53 8.57 -20.19
CA GLU A 179 0.46 8.99 -19.19
C GLU A 179 1.17 7.79 -18.57
N ILE A 180 0.43 6.73 -18.26
CA ILE A 180 1.00 5.48 -17.72
C ILE A 180 1.92 4.82 -18.75
N LYS A 181 1.48 4.72 -20.01
CA LYS A 181 2.29 4.13 -21.09
C LYS A 181 3.57 4.93 -21.32
N GLN A 182 3.50 6.26 -21.27
CA GLN A 182 4.66 7.14 -21.38
C GLN A 182 5.63 6.92 -20.20
N LEU A 183 5.13 6.84 -18.97
CA LEU A 183 5.94 6.57 -17.78
C LEU A 183 6.68 5.22 -17.89
N CYS A 184 5.98 4.16 -18.30
CA CYS A 184 6.55 2.82 -18.35
C CYS A 184 7.54 2.61 -19.49
N ARG A 185 7.33 3.26 -20.65
CA ARG A 185 8.28 3.18 -21.77
C ARG A 185 9.53 4.04 -21.55
N GLY A 186 9.43 5.07 -20.70
CA GLY A 186 10.51 5.99 -20.40
C GLY A 186 10.97 6.79 -21.62
N THR A 187 12.12 7.43 -21.49
CA THR A 187 12.75 8.24 -22.56
C THR A 187 13.96 7.55 -23.19
N GLU A 188 14.27 6.32 -22.78
CA GLU A 188 15.48 5.62 -23.21
C GLU A 188 15.34 4.97 -24.59
N PRO A 189 16.41 4.98 -25.40
CA PRO A 189 16.42 4.35 -26.72
C PRO A 189 16.31 2.82 -26.56
N GLY A 190 15.11 2.30 -26.80
CA GLY A 190 14.79 0.89 -26.65
C GLY A 190 13.31 0.62 -26.36
N ASN A 191 12.57 1.64 -25.88
CA ASN A 191 11.12 1.61 -25.66
C ASN A 191 10.65 0.39 -24.84
N ARG A 192 11.51 -0.11 -23.95
CA ARG A 192 11.26 -1.32 -23.16
C ARG A 192 10.34 -0.98 -22.00
N TRP A 193 9.25 -1.73 -21.88
CA TRP A 193 8.29 -1.58 -20.79
C TRP A 193 8.93 -1.82 -19.42
N LYS A 194 8.87 -0.82 -18.54
CA LYS A 194 9.13 -0.96 -17.11
C LYS A 194 7.90 -1.56 -16.42
N PRO A 195 8.06 -2.61 -15.58
CA PRO A 195 6.95 -3.16 -14.80
C PRO A 195 6.26 -2.07 -13.97
N LEU A 196 4.94 -2.03 -14.03
CA LEU A 196 4.12 -0.98 -13.44
C LEU A 196 3.59 -1.40 -12.08
N VAL A 197 3.74 -0.54 -11.09
CA VAL A 197 2.92 -0.50 -9.87
C VAL A 197 1.95 0.67 -10.01
N LEU A 198 0.66 0.37 -10.10
CA LEU A 198 -0.42 1.35 -10.21
C LEU A 198 -1.16 1.43 -8.88
N VAL A 199 -1.24 2.62 -8.30
CA VAL A 199 -1.97 2.90 -7.05
C VAL A 199 -3.05 3.93 -7.32
N ILE A 200 -4.27 3.67 -6.83
CA ILE A 200 -5.41 4.58 -6.98
C ILE A 200 -5.93 4.88 -5.58
N PRO A 201 -5.54 6.02 -4.97
CA PRO A 201 -6.10 6.50 -3.72
C PRO A 201 -7.57 6.88 -3.93
N LEU A 202 -8.43 6.46 -3.01
CA LEU A 202 -9.88 6.64 -3.08
C LEU A 202 -10.44 7.10 -1.73
N ARG A 203 -11.54 7.85 -1.81
CA ARG A 203 -12.39 8.18 -0.64
C ARG A 203 -13.81 7.68 -0.89
N LEU A 204 -14.16 6.55 -0.30
CA LEU A 204 -15.42 5.83 -0.57
C LEU A 204 -16.59 6.20 0.36
N GLY A 205 -16.47 7.31 1.09
CA GLY A 205 -17.48 7.81 2.02
C GLY A 205 -16.94 8.87 2.97
N LEU A 206 -17.80 9.41 3.84
CA LEU A 206 -17.43 10.46 4.79
C LEU A 206 -16.84 9.91 6.08
N SER A 207 -17.49 8.92 6.68
CA SER A 207 -17.05 8.26 7.93
C SER A 207 -17.03 6.75 7.81
N GLU A 208 -17.94 6.21 7.00
CA GLU A 208 -18.08 4.80 6.68
C GLU A 208 -18.09 4.64 5.16
N ILE A 209 -17.76 3.45 4.66
CA ILE A 209 -17.84 3.15 3.23
C ILE A 209 -19.31 3.13 2.79
N ASN A 210 -19.61 3.83 1.70
CA ASN A 210 -20.92 3.74 1.08
C ASN A 210 -21.11 2.35 0.43
N PRO A 211 -22.16 1.59 0.79
CA PRO A 211 -22.38 0.23 0.30
C PRO A 211 -22.39 0.05 -1.22
N ILE A 212 -22.67 1.12 -1.97
CA ILE A 212 -22.63 1.10 -3.45
C ILE A 212 -21.26 0.69 -4.00
N TYR A 213 -20.18 0.98 -3.28
CA TYR A 213 -18.81 0.72 -3.74
C TYR A 213 -18.32 -0.69 -3.42
N LEU A 214 -19.04 -1.47 -2.60
CA LEU A 214 -18.56 -2.77 -2.13
C LEU A 214 -18.35 -3.76 -3.27
N LYS A 215 -19.26 -3.78 -4.25
CA LYS A 215 -19.14 -4.67 -5.41
C LYS A 215 -17.92 -4.33 -6.27
N GLY A 216 -17.67 -3.04 -6.49
CA GLY A 216 -16.46 -2.56 -7.18
C GLY A 216 -15.19 -2.95 -6.41
N LEU A 217 -15.17 -2.73 -5.09
CA LEU A 217 -14.00 -3.01 -4.25
C LEU A 217 -13.69 -4.51 -4.19
N LYS A 218 -14.70 -5.37 -4.03
CA LYS A 218 -14.54 -6.84 -4.12
C LYS A 218 -14.03 -7.28 -5.49
N THR A 219 -14.51 -6.61 -6.55
CA THR A 219 -14.06 -6.89 -7.93
C THR A 219 -12.56 -6.60 -8.10
N CYS A 220 -12.03 -5.55 -7.47
CA CYS A 220 -10.59 -5.24 -7.50
C CYS A 220 -9.71 -6.39 -6.96
N PHE A 221 -10.16 -7.14 -5.94
CA PHE A 221 -9.43 -8.31 -5.44
C PHE A 221 -9.44 -9.50 -6.42
N SER A 222 -10.38 -9.52 -7.36
CA SER A 222 -10.52 -10.61 -8.34
C SER A 222 -9.63 -10.47 -9.58
N PHE A 223 -9.05 -9.30 -9.82
CA PHE A 223 -8.16 -9.08 -10.95
C PHE A 223 -6.80 -9.75 -10.71
N ARG A 224 -6.27 -10.43 -11.72
CA ARG A 224 -4.95 -11.10 -11.66
C ARG A 224 -3.83 -10.13 -11.25
N GLN A 225 -3.95 -8.87 -11.67
CA GLN A 225 -3.03 -7.77 -11.39
C GLN A 225 -3.15 -7.24 -9.95
N SER A 226 -4.11 -7.70 -9.15
CA SER A 226 -4.38 -7.14 -7.83
C SER A 226 -3.18 -7.26 -6.89
N LEU A 227 -2.76 -6.14 -6.33
CA LEU A 227 -1.89 -6.03 -5.16
C LEU A 227 -2.69 -5.73 -3.89
N GLY A 228 -4.01 -5.92 -3.92
CA GLY A 228 -4.88 -5.66 -2.78
C GLY A 228 -5.12 -4.17 -2.51
N VAL A 229 -5.40 -3.86 -1.25
CA VAL A 229 -5.84 -2.53 -0.81
C VAL A 229 -5.14 -2.17 0.50
N ILE A 230 -4.68 -0.93 0.63
CA ILE A 230 -4.21 -0.38 1.90
C ILE A 230 -5.17 0.70 2.37
N GLY A 231 -5.42 0.77 3.67
CA GLY A 231 -6.35 1.74 4.23
C GLY A 231 -6.43 1.62 5.73
N GLY A 232 -7.27 2.45 6.33
CA GLY A 232 -7.49 2.45 7.78
C GLY A 232 -7.40 3.84 8.39
N LYS A 233 -7.83 3.91 9.65
CA LYS A 233 -7.81 5.13 10.45
C LYS A 233 -6.38 5.47 10.87
N PRO A 234 -6.13 6.72 11.31
CA PRO A 234 -4.89 7.07 11.98
C PRO A 234 -4.50 6.02 13.02
N ASN A 235 -3.26 5.52 12.92
CA ASN A 235 -2.68 4.48 13.76
C ASN A 235 -3.35 3.10 13.72
N HIS A 236 -4.26 2.85 12.77
CA HIS A 236 -4.97 1.58 12.56
C HIS A 236 -5.00 1.21 11.07
N ALA A 237 -3.85 1.26 10.40
CA ALA A 237 -3.71 0.92 8.99
C ALA A 237 -3.56 -0.59 8.78
N LEU A 238 -4.23 -1.14 7.77
CA LEU A 238 -4.23 -2.56 7.43
C LEU A 238 -3.90 -2.74 5.94
N TYR A 239 -3.33 -3.89 5.61
CA TYR A 239 -3.14 -4.34 4.24
C TYR A 239 -4.13 -5.46 3.91
N PHE A 240 -5.18 -5.12 3.16
CA PHE A 240 -6.21 -6.05 2.71
C PHE A 240 -5.71 -6.79 1.47
N ILE A 241 -5.65 -8.11 1.54
CA ILE A 241 -5.11 -8.99 0.50
C ILE A 241 -6.19 -9.75 -0.25
N GLY A 242 -7.43 -9.71 0.22
CA GLY A 242 -8.48 -10.55 -0.32
C GLY A 242 -9.85 -10.33 0.31
N CYS A 243 -10.82 -11.12 -0.13
CA CYS A 243 -12.16 -11.14 0.43
C CYS A 243 -12.86 -12.49 0.28
N VAL A 244 -13.81 -12.75 1.16
CA VAL A 244 -14.74 -13.89 1.13
C VAL A 244 -16.08 -13.42 1.67
N GLY A 245 -17.16 -13.62 0.92
CA GLY A 245 -18.46 -13.06 1.27
C GLY A 245 -18.41 -11.55 1.46
N ASP A 246 -18.86 -11.08 2.62
CA ASP A 246 -18.81 -9.68 3.06
C ASP A 246 -17.60 -9.34 3.95
N GLU A 247 -16.63 -10.24 4.05
CA GLU A 247 -15.42 -10.04 4.83
C GLU A 247 -14.20 -9.82 3.95
N VAL A 248 -13.31 -8.94 4.40
CA VAL A 248 -11.98 -8.73 3.81
C VAL A 248 -10.93 -9.41 4.67
N ILE A 249 -9.96 -10.02 3.99
CA ILE A 249 -8.84 -10.74 4.59
C ILE A 249 -7.64 -9.79 4.58
N TYR A 250 -6.95 -9.64 5.70
CA TYR A 250 -5.87 -8.65 5.83
C TYR A 250 -4.66 -9.14 6.64
N LEU A 251 -3.54 -8.46 6.41
CA LEU A 251 -2.31 -8.53 7.19
C LEU A 251 -2.20 -7.29 8.08
N ASP A 252 -1.96 -7.54 9.37
CA ASP A 252 -1.98 -6.52 10.41
C ASP A 252 -0.56 -6.14 10.86
N PRO A 253 -0.10 -4.88 10.70
CA PRO A 253 1.24 -4.47 11.12
C PRO A 253 1.37 -4.21 12.63
N HIS A 254 0.29 -4.25 13.43
CA HIS A 254 0.26 -3.75 14.83
C HIS A 254 0.88 -4.69 15.87
N THR A 255 1.83 -5.54 15.46
CA THR A 255 2.66 -6.33 16.38
C THR A 255 4.07 -5.77 16.41
N THR A 256 4.61 -5.49 17.61
CA THR A 256 5.99 -4.98 17.73
C THR A 256 6.99 -6.11 17.88
N GLN A 257 7.82 -6.30 16.86
CA GLN A 257 8.88 -7.30 16.82
C GLN A 257 10.25 -6.64 17.00
N GLN A 258 11.26 -7.39 17.43
CA GLN A 258 12.64 -6.89 17.47
C GLN A 258 13.14 -6.70 16.03
N THR A 259 13.98 -5.69 15.77
CA THR A 259 14.70 -5.60 14.49
C THR A 259 15.55 -6.85 14.27
N CYS A 260 15.54 -7.38 13.07
CA CYS A 260 16.27 -8.58 12.70
C CYS A 260 16.64 -8.53 11.22
N PHE A 261 17.66 -9.30 10.85
CA PHE A 261 18.19 -9.31 9.49
C PHE A 261 18.39 -10.75 8.99
N VAL A 262 18.13 -10.95 7.71
CA VAL A 262 18.21 -12.23 7.02
C VAL A 262 19.24 -12.10 5.90
N GLU A 263 20.39 -12.73 6.08
CA GLU A 263 21.45 -12.74 5.08
C GLU A 263 21.27 -13.95 4.16
N GLY A 264 21.88 -15.09 4.48
CA GLY A 264 21.86 -16.31 3.67
C GLY A 264 20.96 -17.42 4.21
N LYS A 265 20.35 -17.21 5.40
CA LYS A 265 19.72 -18.24 6.24
C LYS A 265 20.70 -19.36 6.63
N ASP A 266 21.94 -19.00 6.91
CA ASP A 266 23.00 -19.98 7.18
C ASP A 266 22.98 -20.48 8.63
N ASN A 267 22.41 -19.69 9.54
CA ASN A 267 22.26 -20.02 10.94
C ASN A 267 20.78 -20.00 11.38
N GLU A 268 20.53 -20.52 12.59
CA GLU A 268 19.18 -20.60 13.14
C GLU A 268 18.57 -19.21 13.41
N SER A 269 19.38 -18.24 13.86
CA SER A 269 18.90 -16.88 14.10
C SER A 269 18.35 -16.21 12.84
N GLU A 270 18.97 -16.40 11.68
CA GLU A 270 18.47 -15.87 10.41
C GLU A 270 17.20 -16.59 9.95
N ARG A 271 17.08 -17.90 10.18
CA ARG A 271 15.84 -18.64 9.91
C ARG A 271 14.69 -18.14 10.79
N GLN A 272 14.95 -17.92 12.07
CA GLN A 272 13.98 -17.35 13.00
C GLN A 272 13.62 -15.90 12.64
N ALA A 273 14.60 -15.10 12.18
CA ALA A 273 14.36 -13.75 11.69
C ALA A 273 13.45 -13.76 10.46
N ASP A 274 13.67 -14.66 9.50
CA ASP A 274 12.82 -14.80 8.31
C ASP A 274 11.35 -15.11 8.67
N LEU A 275 11.14 -16.01 9.63
CA LEU A 275 9.79 -16.35 10.11
C LEU A 275 8.99 -15.14 10.59
N THR A 276 9.66 -14.11 11.13
CA THR A 276 8.99 -12.88 11.59
C THR A 276 8.41 -12.02 10.46
N TYR A 277 8.80 -12.28 9.21
CA TYR A 277 8.30 -11.62 8.02
C TYR A 277 7.16 -12.40 7.33
N HIS A 278 6.65 -13.46 7.95
CA HIS A 278 5.55 -14.27 7.41
C HIS A 278 4.45 -14.42 8.45
N CYS A 279 3.25 -13.93 8.10
CA CYS A 279 2.11 -13.99 9.01
C CYS A 279 1.59 -15.43 9.11
N PRO A 280 1.48 -16.02 10.31
CA PRO A 280 1.03 -17.41 10.45
C PRO A 280 -0.43 -17.59 10.03
N ASN A 281 -1.30 -16.65 10.43
CA ASN A 281 -2.74 -16.68 10.16
C ASN A 281 -3.21 -15.27 9.77
N ALA A 282 -4.02 -15.14 8.72
CA ALA A 282 -4.66 -13.87 8.41
C ALA A 282 -5.83 -13.58 9.36
N SER A 283 -6.19 -12.30 9.46
CA SER A 283 -7.39 -11.85 10.14
C SER A 283 -8.45 -11.42 9.12
N ARG A 284 -9.71 -11.41 9.56
CA ARG A 284 -10.87 -10.98 8.78
C ARG A 284 -11.61 -9.86 9.48
N LEU A 285 -12.23 -8.98 8.69
CA LEU A 285 -13.21 -8.02 9.18
C LEU A 285 -14.30 -7.80 8.14
N HIS A 286 -15.51 -7.45 8.57
CA HIS A 286 -16.59 -7.09 7.67
C HIS A 286 -16.21 -5.86 6.84
N ILE A 287 -16.41 -5.91 5.52
CA ILE A 287 -16.02 -4.86 4.56
C ILE A 287 -16.54 -3.45 4.89
N LEU A 288 -17.68 -3.34 5.60
CA LEU A 288 -18.25 -2.06 6.05
C LEU A 288 -17.45 -1.41 7.19
N ASN A 289 -16.65 -2.20 7.92
CA ASN A 289 -15.80 -1.72 9.00
C ASN A 289 -14.44 -1.17 8.49
N MET A 290 -14.18 -1.26 7.18
CA MET A 290 -13.01 -0.60 6.58
C MET A 290 -13.17 0.93 6.65
N ASP A 291 -12.04 1.64 6.80
CA ASP A 291 -12.06 3.11 6.67
C ASP A 291 -12.30 3.52 5.21
N PRO A 292 -13.11 4.56 4.94
CA PRO A 292 -13.36 5.02 3.58
C PRO A 292 -12.15 5.65 2.88
N SER A 293 -11.07 6.01 3.58
CA SER A 293 -9.80 6.41 2.96
C SER A 293 -8.92 5.18 2.73
N LEU A 294 -8.77 4.79 1.47
CA LEU A 294 -7.99 3.62 1.06
C LEU A 294 -7.26 3.87 -0.27
N ALA A 295 -6.41 2.95 -0.67
CA ALA A 295 -5.84 2.92 -2.01
C ALA A 295 -5.86 1.49 -2.56
N VAL A 296 -6.45 1.30 -3.75
CA VAL A 296 -6.42 0.04 -4.48
C VAL A 296 -5.15 -0.03 -5.32
N CYS A 297 -4.48 -1.18 -5.34
CA CYS A 297 -3.15 -1.31 -5.92
C CYS A 297 -3.11 -2.45 -6.96
N PHE A 298 -2.37 -2.24 -8.05
CA PHE A 298 -2.24 -3.20 -9.14
C PHE A 298 -0.79 -3.29 -9.65
N PHE A 299 -0.43 -4.45 -10.20
CA PHE A 299 0.86 -4.72 -10.82
C PHE A 299 0.70 -5.21 -12.26
N CYS A 300 1.45 -4.63 -13.19
CA CYS A 300 1.50 -5.05 -14.58
C CYS A 300 2.95 -5.18 -15.04
N SER A 301 3.39 -6.43 -15.23
CA SER A 301 4.76 -6.74 -15.67
C SER A 301 5.01 -6.36 -17.12
N THR A 302 3.95 -6.27 -17.94
CA THR A 302 4.00 -5.95 -19.37
C THR A 302 2.93 -4.94 -19.77
N GLU A 303 3.12 -4.28 -20.92
CA GLU A 303 2.11 -3.39 -21.49
C GLU A 303 0.79 -4.13 -21.78
N HIS A 304 0.87 -5.39 -22.22
CA HIS A 304 -0.32 -6.21 -22.48
C HIS A 304 -1.13 -6.48 -21.21
N GLU A 305 -0.47 -6.67 -20.06
CA GLU A 305 -1.16 -6.83 -18.78
C GLU A 305 -1.87 -5.54 -18.34
N LEU A 306 -1.31 -4.37 -18.65
CA LEU A 306 -1.98 -3.08 -18.44
C LEU A 306 -3.20 -2.96 -19.36
N ASP A 307 -3.04 -3.22 -20.66
CA ASP A 307 -4.14 -3.12 -21.63
C ASP A 307 -5.31 -4.04 -21.24
N SER A 308 -5.00 -5.28 -20.83
CA SER A 308 -5.99 -6.22 -20.31
C SER A 308 -6.67 -5.71 -19.03
N LEU A 309 -5.91 -5.11 -18.10
CA LEU A 309 -6.47 -4.54 -16.87
C LEU A 309 -7.40 -3.36 -17.17
N CYS A 310 -7.00 -2.46 -18.06
CA CYS A 310 -7.82 -1.31 -18.47
C CYS A 310 -9.12 -1.75 -19.15
N GLN A 311 -9.10 -2.82 -19.96
CA GLN A 311 -10.31 -3.42 -20.50
C GLN A 311 -11.22 -3.95 -19.38
N LEU A 312 -10.67 -4.71 -18.43
CA LEU A 312 -11.43 -5.22 -17.29
C LEU A 312 -12.01 -4.12 -16.40
N PHE A 313 -11.30 -3.00 -16.22
CA PHE A 313 -11.83 -1.84 -15.51
C PHE A 313 -13.05 -1.27 -16.21
N ARG A 314 -13.00 -1.07 -17.52
CA ARG A 314 -14.17 -0.58 -18.29
C ARG A 314 -15.36 -1.52 -18.12
N GLU A 315 -15.15 -2.81 -18.38
CA GLU A 315 -16.22 -3.81 -18.39
C GLU A 315 -16.82 -4.09 -17.01
N ARG A 316 -16.00 -4.11 -15.94
CA ARG A 316 -16.42 -4.61 -14.61
C ARG A 316 -16.49 -3.55 -13.52
N ILE A 317 -15.84 -2.41 -13.69
CA ILE A 317 -15.88 -1.30 -12.72
C ILE A 317 -16.70 -0.14 -13.26
N VAL A 318 -16.51 0.27 -14.51
CA VAL A 318 -17.14 1.46 -15.09
C VAL A 318 -18.55 1.16 -15.62
N GLU A 319 -18.72 0.15 -16.46
CA GLU A 319 -20.00 -0.12 -17.15
C GLU A 319 -21.03 -0.85 -16.28
N GLN A 320 -20.58 -1.67 -15.32
CA GLN A 320 -21.45 -2.50 -14.48
C GLN A 320 -21.98 -1.80 -13.22
N GLU A 321 -21.40 -0.66 -12.86
CA GLU A 321 -21.73 0.07 -11.63
C GLU A 321 -22.35 1.43 -11.96
N LYS A 322 -23.38 1.82 -11.22
CA LYS A 322 -24.02 3.13 -11.39
C LYS A 322 -23.09 4.30 -11.03
N GLN A 323 -22.19 4.05 -10.06
CA GLN A 323 -21.19 4.99 -9.58
C GLN A 323 -19.88 4.21 -9.42
N PRO A 324 -18.98 4.27 -10.42
CA PRO A 324 -17.75 3.51 -10.39
C PRO A 324 -16.79 4.04 -9.32
N LEU A 325 -15.82 3.20 -8.93
CA LEU A 325 -14.75 3.60 -8.01
C LEU A 325 -13.84 4.68 -8.61
N PHE A 326 -13.58 4.58 -9.92
CA PHE A 326 -12.71 5.44 -10.69
C PHE A 326 -13.07 5.34 -12.18
N GLU A 327 -12.64 6.31 -12.96
CA GLU A 327 -12.80 6.38 -14.40
C GLU A 327 -11.52 5.99 -15.15
N VAL A 328 -11.67 5.60 -16.42
CA VAL A 328 -10.55 5.22 -17.29
C VAL A 328 -10.63 6.00 -18.59
N CYS A 329 -9.61 6.81 -18.87
CA CYS A 329 -9.49 7.65 -20.05
C CYS A 329 -8.23 7.28 -20.86
N GLU A 330 -8.31 7.37 -22.18
CA GLU A 330 -7.13 7.16 -23.04
C GLU A 330 -6.15 8.34 -22.94
N GLU A 331 -6.67 9.54 -23.14
CA GLU A 331 -5.92 10.80 -23.06
C GLU A 331 -6.49 11.70 -21.96
N LYS A 332 -5.64 12.58 -21.44
CA LYS A 332 -6.07 13.57 -20.48
C LYS A 332 -7.07 14.52 -21.15
N PRO A 333 -8.27 14.73 -20.59
CA PRO A 333 -9.22 15.69 -21.16
C PRO A 333 -8.59 17.09 -21.25
N ASP A 334 -8.77 17.78 -22.37
CA ASP A 334 -8.15 19.11 -22.62
C ASP A 334 -8.41 20.13 -21.49
N ARG A 335 -9.56 19.99 -20.81
CA ARG A 335 -9.99 20.85 -19.70
C ARG A 335 -9.20 20.65 -18.40
N TRP A 336 -8.36 19.61 -18.31
CA TRP A 336 -7.56 19.27 -17.12
C TRP A 336 -6.07 19.58 -17.30
N SER A 337 -5.69 20.23 -18.40
CA SER A 337 -4.44 21.01 -18.42
C SER A 337 -4.44 21.89 -17.17
N PRO A 338 -3.40 21.86 -16.33
CA PRO A 338 -3.39 22.72 -15.16
C PRO A 338 -3.64 24.16 -15.63
N VAL A 339 -4.44 24.89 -14.86
CA VAL A 339 -4.64 26.33 -15.03
C VAL A 339 -3.34 27.05 -14.59
N SER A 340 -2.19 26.61 -15.10
CA SER A 340 -0.85 27.10 -14.75
C SER A 340 -0.48 28.40 -15.47
N LYS A 341 -1.48 29.17 -15.91
CA LYS A 341 -1.29 30.54 -16.40
C LYS A 341 -2.19 31.56 -15.71
N GLN A 342 -3.10 31.14 -14.83
CA GLN A 342 -4.01 32.06 -14.14
C GLN A 342 -3.64 32.24 -12.66
N ASP A 343 -3.02 31.24 -12.03
CA ASP A 343 -2.51 31.38 -10.66
C ASP A 343 -1.26 32.29 -10.56
N ASP A 344 -0.43 32.37 -11.61
CA ASP A 344 0.67 33.35 -11.68
C ASP A 344 0.15 34.80 -11.80
N LEU A 345 -1.05 35.00 -12.36
CA LEU A 345 -1.67 36.32 -12.47
C LEU A 345 -2.39 36.73 -11.19
N LEU A 346 -2.97 35.77 -10.47
CA LEU A 346 -3.58 36.03 -9.15
C LEU A 346 -2.52 36.29 -8.08
N GLY A 347 -1.37 35.62 -8.15
CA GLY A 347 -0.20 35.92 -7.31
C GLY A 347 0.39 37.30 -7.58
N ALA A 348 0.51 37.68 -8.86
CA ALA A 348 0.98 39.01 -9.26
C ALA A 348 0.02 40.14 -8.85
N TRP A 349 -1.30 39.94 -8.98
CA TRP A 349 -2.30 40.92 -8.53
C TRP A 349 -2.38 41.02 -7.01
N ALA A 350 -2.16 39.92 -6.27
CA ALA A 350 -2.11 39.95 -4.81
C ALA A 350 -0.85 40.69 -4.30
N GLN A 351 0.28 40.59 -5.01
CA GLN A 351 1.49 41.37 -4.71
C GLN A 351 1.31 42.86 -5.04
N GLU A 352 0.77 43.21 -6.21
CA GLU A 352 0.48 44.62 -6.55
C GLU A 352 -0.57 45.25 -5.63
N ALA A 353 -1.55 44.48 -5.16
CA ALA A 353 -2.54 44.95 -4.18
C ALA A 353 -1.94 45.11 -2.77
N SER A 354 -0.97 44.28 -2.39
CA SER A 354 -0.26 44.39 -1.11
C SER A 354 0.72 45.57 -1.10
N GLU A 355 1.45 45.80 -2.20
CA GLU A 355 2.40 46.92 -2.32
C GLU A 355 1.67 48.28 -2.42
N ASN A 356 0.49 48.33 -3.03
CA ASN A 356 -0.36 49.53 -3.02
C ASN A 356 -1.06 49.80 -1.68
N MET A 357 -1.19 48.79 -0.81
CA MET A 357 -1.80 48.96 0.51
C MET A 357 -0.78 49.41 1.55
N ASP A 358 0.50 49.00 1.41
CA ASP A 358 1.60 49.53 2.25
C ASP A 358 1.95 50.98 1.88
N SER A 359 1.85 51.39 0.61
CA SER A 359 2.09 52.80 0.23
C SER A 359 0.97 53.78 0.63
N MET A 360 -0.20 53.26 1.02
CA MET A 360 -1.35 54.04 1.49
C MET A 360 -1.39 54.21 3.02
N LEU A 361 -0.51 53.54 3.76
CA LEU A 361 -0.46 53.58 5.23
C LEU A 361 0.69 54.44 5.80
N GLU A 362 1.58 54.96 4.95
CA GLU A 362 2.69 55.84 5.39
C GLU A 362 2.40 57.35 5.24
N ASP A 363 1.21 57.77 4.78
CA ASP A 363 0.94 59.18 4.40
C ASP A 363 -0.20 59.87 5.21
N SER A 364 -0.47 59.46 6.46
CA SER A 364 -1.54 60.08 7.28
C SER A 364 -1.16 60.56 8.68
N ASP A 365 0.13 60.71 8.99
CA ASP A 365 0.59 61.39 10.21
C ASP A 365 0.99 62.84 9.91
N GLU A 366 0.02 63.71 9.64
CA GLU A 366 0.15 65.17 9.87
C GLU A 366 -1.26 65.82 9.92
N ASP A 367 -1.40 66.76 10.86
CA ASP A 367 -2.55 67.65 11.12
C ASP A 367 -3.77 67.12 11.91
N PHE A 368 -3.71 67.29 13.24
CA PHE A 368 -4.88 67.79 13.97
C PHE A 368 -4.47 68.78 15.07
N GLU A 369 -4.70 70.07 14.79
CA GLU A 369 -4.64 71.19 15.73
C GLU A 369 -5.75 71.06 16.80
N LEU A 370 -5.38 71.30 18.06
CA LEU A 370 -6.29 71.46 19.19
C LEU A 370 -6.86 72.89 19.22
N LEU A 371 -8.17 73.02 19.02
CA LEU A 371 -8.96 74.20 19.44
C LEU A 371 -10.15 73.73 20.28
N GLY A 372 -10.18 74.14 21.56
CA GLY A 372 -11.29 73.93 22.48
C GLY A 372 -10.85 73.73 23.92
#